data_AF-A0A8B8X8L8-F1
#
_entry.id   AF-A0A8B8X8L8-F1
#
_cell.length_a   1.000
_cell.length_b   1.000
_cell.length_c   1.000
_cell.angle_alpha   90.00
_cell.angle_beta   90.00
_cell.angle_gamma   90.00
#
_symmetry.space_group_name_H-M   'P 1'
#
loop_
_entity.id
_entity.type
_entity.pdbx_description
1 polymer ?
#
loop_
_entity_poly.entity_id
_entity_poly.type
_entity_poly.pdbx_seq_one_letter_code
_entity_poly.pdbx_strand_id
1 'polypeptide(L)'
;MLLSQNVSAVGPLNLYPMVHISLMFGISYVLPDFSDESCTLKMTLRNLQSILSWEFKNHSVVPTHYTLWYTIMSKQEDMKIVGDCTNITRSFCDLTDVWVNMTEMYIPKVVGFRGNAALVSCMGSFFLAMDTLPLDPPEFEIIRFTDHVSVNVKFQSVAPKILNEEELQFYLALIEEQSGGIVKKHKPKTNGNITENFSYVINKLIPKTNYCVSVYFEPKDPRKINRSPLKCTLFQPGWESESSESATIGGIITLFLIAAVIISTVMMLKQIGYICLRNDFPKVLVLCIYCVSTCYRCWGSRCE
;
A
#
# COMPACT_ATOMS: atom_id res chain seq x y z
N MET A 1 25.35 -38.18 82.36
CA MET A 1 26.11 -36.92 82.43
C MET A 1 25.34 -35.90 81.58
N LEU A 2 24.54 -35.06 82.23
CA LEU A 2 24.87 -33.68 82.63
C LEU A 2 24.61 -32.66 81.50
N LEU A 3 23.37 -32.15 81.51
CA LEU A 3 22.91 -30.76 81.38
C LEU A 3 23.73 -29.73 80.57
N SER A 4 23.07 -29.03 79.65
CA SER A 4 23.10 -27.55 79.42
C SER A 4 22.39 -27.22 78.09
N GLN A 5 21.14 -26.73 78.04
CA GLN A 5 20.68 -25.32 78.12
C GLN A 5 21.47 -24.28 77.30
N ASN A 6 20.96 -23.86 76.13
CA ASN A 6 20.33 -22.53 75.93
C ASN A 6 20.17 -22.11 74.46
N VAL A 7 18.91 -21.87 74.10
CA VAL A 7 18.35 -20.63 73.50
C VAL A 7 19.04 -20.01 72.25
N SER A 8 18.29 -20.16 71.15
CA SER A 8 17.81 -19.13 70.22
C SER A 8 18.79 -18.25 69.45
N ALA A 9 18.74 -18.37 68.12
CA ALA A 9 18.42 -17.24 67.25
C ALA A 9 17.92 -17.78 65.91
N VAL A 10 16.61 -17.69 65.66
CA VAL A 10 16.05 -17.76 64.31
C VAL A 10 16.53 -16.49 63.59
N GLY A 11 17.65 -16.58 62.89
CA GLY A 11 18.08 -15.56 61.94
C GLY A 11 17.27 -15.71 60.65
N PRO A 12 16.76 -14.61 60.06
CA PRO A 12 16.10 -14.69 58.78
C PRO A 12 17.13 -15.13 57.73
N LEU A 13 16.88 -16.25 57.06
CA LEU A 13 17.63 -16.61 55.85
C LEU A 13 17.39 -15.49 54.82
N ASN A 14 18.38 -14.61 54.70
CA ASN A 14 18.54 -13.73 53.55
C ASN A 14 18.66 -14.63 52.32
N LEU A 15 17.54 -14.84 51.63
CA LEU A 15 17.51 -15.40 50.29
C LEU A 15 18.19 -14.37 49.37
N TYR A 16 19.49 -14.52 49.19
CA TYR A 16 20.20 -13.87 48.09
C TYR A 16 19.59 -14.38 46.78
N PRO A 17 19.02 -13.53 45.92
CA PRO A 17 18.73 -13.94 44.57
C PRO A 17 20.08 -14.10 43.87
N MET A 18 20.54 -15.34 43.76
CA MET A 18 21.67 -15.69 42.91
C MET A 18 21.20 -15.51 41.48
N VAL A 19 21.35 -14.30 40.95
CA VAL A 19 21.12 -13.99 39.55
C VAL A 19 22.20 -14.73 38.76
N HIS A 20 21.86 -15.90 38.23
CA HIS A 20 22.63 -16.51 37.16
C HIS A 20 22.49 -15.62 35.93
N ILE A 21 23.41 -14.68 35.78
CA ILE A 21 23.70 -14.06 34.50
C ILE A 21 24.41 -15.16 33.70
N SER A 22 23.64 -16.01 33.03
CA SER A 22 24.16 -16.85 31.98
C SER A 22 24.66 -15.91 30.88
N LEU A 23 25.99 -15.76 30.81
CA LEU A 23 26.65 -15.14 29.67
C LEU A 23 26.38 -16.04 28.47
N MET A 24 25.33 -15.74 27.73
CA MET A 24 25.14 -16.27 26.39
C MET A 24 26.34 -15.76 25.58
N PHE A 25 27.35 -16.60 25.44
CA PHE A 25 28.33 -16.44 24.38
C PHE A 25 27.54 -16.54 23.08
N GLY A 26 27.10 -15.38 22.58
CA GLY A 26 26.76 -15.23 21.18
C GLY A 26 28.01 -15.62 20.44
N ILE A 27 28.02 -16.83 19.90
CA ILE A 27 28.94 -17.17 18.83
C ILE A 27 28.48 -16.27 17.70
N SER A 28 29.07 -15.07 17.63
CA SER A 28 29.06 -14.29 16.42
C SER A 28 29.68 -15.21 15.40
N TYR A 29 28.86 -15.85 14.57
CA TYR A 29 29.32 -16.42 13.34
C TYR A 29 29.88 -15.22 12.58
N VAL A 30 31.18 -14.99 12.72
CA VAL A 30 31.93 -14.12 11.83
C VAL A 30 31.76 -14.80 10.49
N LEU A 31 30.79 -14.31 9.72
CA LEU A 31 30.66 -14.65 8.32
C LEU A 31 32.06 -14.41 7.73
N PRO A 32 32.72 -15.42 7.13
CA PRO A 32 34.03 -15.21 6.57
C PRO A 32 33.95 -14.05 5.59
N ASP A 33 34.77 -13.03 5.83
CA ASP A 33 34.83 -11.83 5.01
C ASP A 33 35.27 -12.25 3.60
N PHE A 34 34.32 -12.32 2.67
CA PHE A 34 34.48 -12.84 1.30
C PHE A 34 35.31 -11.93 0.36
N SER A 35 36.24 -11.15 0.93
CA SER A 35 36.96 -10.09 0.23
C SER A 35 37.98 -10.59 -0.81
N ASP A 36 38.30 -11.89 -0.83
CA ASP A 36 39.20 -12.53 -1.82
C ASP A 36 38.45 -13.45 -2.79
N GLU A 37 37.23 -13.08 -3.16
CA GLU A 37 36.43 -13.88 -4.10
C GLU A 37 36.96 -13.80 -5.55
N SER A 38 37.23 -14.98 -6.10
CA SER A 38 37.68 -15.21 -7.49
C SER A 38 36.64 -14.84 -8.56
N CYS A 39 35.37 -14.63 -8.16
CA CYS A 39 34.33 -14.13 -9.04
C CYS A 39 33.30 -13.30 -8.29
N THR A 40 32.52 -12.55 -9.07
CA THR A 40 31.40 -11.76 -8.57
C THR A 40 30.10 -12.49 -8.91
N LEU A 41 29.33 -12.83 -7.88
CA LEU A 41 27.98 -13.35 -8.04
C LEU A 41 26.98 -12.20 -8.05
N LYS A 42 26.00 -12.25 -8.95
CA LYS A 42 24.94 -11.25 -9.06
C LYS A 42 23.59 -11.92 -9.20
N MET A 43 22.71 -11.64 -8.24
CA MET A 43 21.32 -12.05 -8.27
C MET A 43 20.45 -10.99 -8.97
N THR A 44 19.55 -11.44 -9.84
CA THR A 44 18.58 -10.58 -10.51
C THR A 44 17.19 -11.18 -10.41
N LEU A 45 16.20 -10.32 -10.16
CA LEU A 45 14.78 -10.68 -10.18
C LEU A 45 14.11 -9.83 -11.24
N ARG A 46 13.73 -10.41 -12.37
CA ARG A 46 13.06 -9.71 -13.48
C ARG A 46 11.80 -10.45 -13.86
N ASN A 47 10.66 -9.77 -13.91
CA ASN A 47 9.35 -10.40 -14.15
C ASN A 47 9.14 -11.63 -13.26
N LEU A 48 9.58 -11.55 -12.00
CA LEU A 48 9.50 -12.62 -11.00
C LEU A 48 10.32 -13.89 -11.34
N GLN A 49 11.26 -13.80 -12.28
CA GLN A 49 12.26 -14.83 -12.56
C GLN A 49 13.53 -14.55 -11.78
N SER A 50 13.97 -15.55 -11.01
CA SER A 50 15.14 -15.51 -10.15
C SER A 50 16.35 -16.03 -10.93
N ILE A 51 17.21 -15.12 -11.41
CA ILE A 51 18.37 -15.47 -12.22
C ILE A 51 19.66 -15.12 -11.47
N LEU A 52 20.49 -16.12 -11.23
CA LEU A 52 21.84 -15.97 -10.69
C LEU A 52 22.85 -15.93 -11.83
N SER A 53 23.70 -14.91 -11.85
CA SER A 53 24.78 -14.75 -12.83
C SER A 53 26.13 -14.60 -12.14
N TRP A 54 27.21 -14.96 -12.84
CA TRP A 54 28.56 -14.88 -12.29
C TRP A 54 29.58 -14.41 -13.32
N GLU A 55 30.56 -13.64 -12.85
CA GLU A 55 31.66 -13.13 -13.66
C GLU A 55 33.00 -13.32 -12.92
N PHE A 56 33.94 -14.03 -13.55
CA PHE A 56 35.25 -14.31 -12.96
C PHE A 56 36.20 -13.15 -13.19
N LYS A 57 36.90 -12.71 -12.14
CA LYS A 57 37.85 -11.59 -12.22
C LYS A 57 39.10 -11.93 -13.03
N ASN A 58 39.47 -13.21 -13.10
CA ASN A 58 40.68 -13.65 -13.79
C ASN A 58 40.35 -14.33 -15.12
N HIS A 59 40.65 -13.64 -16.23
CA HIS A 59 40.40 -14.15 -17.58
C HIS A 59 41.52 -15.06 -18.13
N SER A 60 42.62 -15.25 -17.39
CA SER A 60 43.77 -16.03 -17.90
C SER A 60 43.47 -17.53 -18.03
N VAL A 61 42.57 -18.06 -17.20
CA VAL A 61 42.10 -19.45 -17.28
C VAL A 61 40.57 -19.46 -17.20
N VAL A 62 39.93 -19.59 -18.36
CA VAL A 62 38.47 -19.58 -18.47
C VAL A 62 37.94 -21.01 -18.29
N PRO A 63 37.01 -21.24 -17.35
CA PRO A 63 36.34 -22.53 -17.23
C PRO A 63 35.53 -22.88 -18.49
N THR A 64 35.50 -24.16 -18.83
CA THR A 64 34.73 -24.68 -19.97
C THR A 64 33.26 -24.92 -19.63
N HIS A 65 32.98 -25.30 -18.38
CA HIS A 65 31.63 -25.54 -17.90
C HIS A 65 31.54 -25.29 -16.40
N TYR A 66 30.32 -25.16 -15.91
CA TYR A 66 29.98 -24.75 -14.56
C TYR A 66 28.96 -25.69 -13.95
N THR A 67 29.05 -25.87 -12.64
CA THR A 67 28.02 -26.55 -11.85
C THR A 67 27.64 -25.68 -10.67
N LEU A 68 26.34 -25.44 -10.52
CA LEU A 68 25.78 -24.65 -9.43
C LEU A 68 25.26 -25.57 -8.32
N TRP A 69 25.67 -25.24 -7.10
CA TRP A 69 25.21 -25.82 -5.86
C TRP A 69 24.51 -24.75 -5.03
N TYR A 70 23.64 -25.15 -4.11
CA TYR A 70 23.07 -24.23 -3.14
C TYR A 70 22.71 -24.95 -1.83
N THR A 71 22.65 -24.18 -0.75
CA THR A 71 21.96 -24.59 0.48
C THR A 71 21.12 -23.43 1.01
N ILE A 72 20.21 -23.73 1.94
CA ILE A 72 19.34 -22.76 2.60
C ILE A 72 19.82 -22.62 4.03
N MET A 73 20.15 -21.41 4.47
CA MET A 73 20.79 -21.19 5.77
C MET A 73 19.93 -21.67 6.96
N SER A 74 18.60 -21.58 6.86
CA SER A 74 17.68 -22.06 7.90
C SER A 74 17.61 -23.58 8.01
N LYS A 75 17.98 -24.31 6.95
CA LYS A 75 17.92 -25.76 6.89
C LYS A 75 19.31 -26.33 7.12
N GLN A 76 19.42 -27.22 8.10
CA GLN A 76 20.67 -27.93 8.37
C GLN A 76 20.84 -29.11 7.40
N GLU A 77 20.91 -28.81 6.11
CA GLU A 77 21.04 -29.77 5.01
C GLU A 77 22.33 -29.53 4.21
N ASP A 78 22.89 -30.61 3.65
CA ASP A 78 24.01 -30.53 2.74
C ASP A 78 23.66 -29.74 1.47
N MET A 79 24.69 -29.18 0.82
CA MET A 79 24.51 -28.47 -0.44
C MET A 79 23.92 -29.38 -1.52
N LYS A 80 22.89 -28.88 -2.21
CA LYS A 80 22.20 -29.55 -3.30
C LYS A 80 22.71 -29.05 -4.64
N ILE A 81 22.78 -29.95 -5.62
CA ILE A 81 23.07 -29.59 -7.02
C ILE A 81 21.79 -29.05 -7.65
N VAL A 82 21.91 -27.97 -8.41
CA VAL A 82 20.84 -27.51 -9.29
C VAL A 82 20.91 -28.30 -10.60
N GLY A 83 19.99 -29.24 -10.80
CA GLY A 83 20.00 -30.17 -11.93
C GLY A 83 20.17 -29.48 -13.29
N ASP A 84 19.35 -28.47 -13.57
CA ASP A 84 19.35 -27.71 -14.83
C ASP A 84 20.61 -26.85 -15.05
N CYS A 85 21.43 -26.72 -14.01
CA CYS A 85 22.65 -25.91 -13.98
C CYS A 85 23.88 -26.75 -13.62
N THR A 86 23.89 -28.01 -14.08
CA THR A 86 25.03 -28.92 -14.00
C THR A 86 25.76 -28.98 -15.34
N ASN A 87 27.09 -28.82 -15.32
CA ASN A 87 27.95 -28.84 -16.51
C ASN A 87 27.51 -27.90 -17.64
N ILE A 88 27.01 -26.71 -17.29
CA ILE A 88 26.55 -25.72 -18.25
C ILE A 88 27.70 -24.84 -18.73
N THR A 89 27.63 -24.35 -19.97
CA THR A 89 28.66 -23.43 -20.52
C THR A 89 28.31 -21.95 -20.31
N ARG A 90 27.03 -21.65 -20.09
CA ARG A 90 26.53 -20.29 -19.79
C ARG A 90 26.92 -19.87 -18.37
N SER A 91 27.12 -18.57 -18.17
CA SER A 91 27.50 -17.96 -16.88
C SER A 91 26.30 -17.47 -16.04
N PHE A 92 25.13 -18.09 -16.24
CA PHE A 92 23.92 -17.80 -15.49
C PHE A 92 23.05 -19.05 -15.34
N CYS A 93 22.23 -19.05 -14.29
CA CYS A 93 21.29 -20.11 -13.98
C CYS A 93 19.93 -19.50 -13.61
N ASP A 94 18.87 -20.08 -14.17
CA ASP A 94 17.51 -19.80 -13.74
C ASP A 94 17.20 -20.66 -12.50
N LEU A 95 16.80 -19.99 -11.42
CA LEU A 95 16.50 -20.57 -10.12
C LEU A 95 15.04 -20.37 -9.72
N THR A 96 14.20 -19.90 -10.63
CA THR A 96 12.79 -19.57 -10.40
C THR A 96 12.04 -20.72 -9.73
N ASP A 97 12.18 -21.96 -10.22
CA ASP A 97 11.48 -23.12 -9.66
C ASP A 97 12.19 -23.76 -8.46
N VAL A 98 13.41 -23.34 -8.15
CA VAL A 98 14.27 -23.96 -7.11
C VAL A 98 14.29 -23.11 -5.84
N TRP A 99 14.36 -21.79 -6.00
CA TRP A 99 14.42 -20.82 -4.90
C TRP A 99 13.07 -20.15 -4.72
N VAL A 100 12.14 -20.94 -4.18
CA VAL A 100 10.72 -20.58 -4.12
C VAL A 100 10.39 -19.68 -2.93
N ASN A 101 11.15 -19.72 -1.84
CA ASN A 101 10.82 -18.97 -0.63
C ASN A 101 11.66 -17.70 -0.53
N MET A 102 11.04 -16.51 -0.62
CA MET A 102 11.79 -15.25 -0.61
C MET A 102 12.30 -14.83 0.78
N THR A 103 11.75 -15.43 1.83
CA THR A 103 12.15 -15.18 3.24
C THR A 103 13.34 -16.02 3.70
N GLU A 104 13.86 -16.87 2.82
CA GLU A 104 15.04 -17.67 3.09
C GLU A 104 16.32 -17.00 2.62
N MET A 105 17.41 -17.27 3.34
CA MET A 105 18.75 -16.90 2.90
C MET A 105 19.38 -18.08 2.17
N TYR A 106 19.63 -17.89 0.88
CA TYR A 106 20.25 -18.89 0.03
C TYR A 106 21.75 -18.68 -0.06
N ILE A 107 22.50 -19.78 -0.02
CA ILE A 107 23.95 -19.78 -0.12
C ILE A 107 24.34 -20.55 -1.39
N PRO A 108 24.47 -19.88 -2.55
CA PRO A 108 24.93 -20.52 -3.76
C PRO A 108 26.44 -20.78 -3.73
N LYS A 109 26.86 -21.84 -4.41
CA LYS A 109 28.26 -22.11 -4.72
C LYS A 109 28.41 -22.50 -6.19
N VAL A 110 29.10 -21.67 -6.95
CA VAL A 110 29.41 -21.91 -8.36
C VAL A 110 30.82 -22.49 -8.46
N VAL A 111 30.96 -23.64 -9.11
CA VAL A 111 32.27 -24.24 -9.40
C VAL A 111 32.47 -24.27 -10.91
N GLY A 112 33.59 -23.72 -11.37
CA GLY A 112 33.99 -23.72 -12.77
C GLY A 112 35.07 -24.78 -13.03
N PHE A 113 34.89 -25.55 -14.11
CA PHE A 113 35.72 -26.68 -14.48
C PHE A 113 36.35 -26.53 -15.86
N ARG A 114 37.54 -27.12 -16.04
CA ARG A 114 38.17 -27.34 -17.35
C ARG A 114 38.49 -28.82 -17.49
N GLY A 115 37.76 -29.50 -18.38
CA GLY A 115 37.69 -30.96 -18.32
C GLY A 115 37.19 -31.39 -16.94
N ASN A 116 37.87 -32.33 -16.28
CA ASN A 116 37.45 -32.80 -14.95
C ASN A 116 38.06 -32.02 -13.77
N ALA A 117 38.92 -31.03 -14.04
CA ALA A 117 39.60 -30.27 -13.01
C ALA A 117 38.76 -29.04 -12.61
N ALA A 118 38.49 -28.90 -11.32
CA ALA A 118 37.92 -27.67 -10.75
C ALA A 118 38.98 -26.57 -10.75
N LEU A 119 38.65 -25.41 -11.32
CA LEU A 119 39.57 -24.27 -11.45
C LEU A 119 39.24 -23.15 -10.49
N VAL A 120 37.96 -22.89 -10.31
CA VAL A 120 37.44 -21.74 -9.56
C VAL A 120 36.22 -22.17 -8.77
N SER A 121 36.10 -21.62 -7.57
CA SER A 121 34.96 -21.84 -6.69
C SER A 121 34.59 -20.50 -6.09
N CYS A 122 33.33 -20.14 -6.24
CA CYS A 122 32.77 -18.96 -5.62
C CYS A 122 31.58 -19.34 -4.80
N MET A 123 31.42 -18.66 -3.69
CA MET A 123 30.28 -18.79 -2.81
C MET A 123 29.65 -17.40 -2.67
N GLY A 124 28.45 -17.33 -2.12
CA GLY A 124 27.85 -16.06 -1.77
C GLY A 124 26.66 -16.30 -0.87
N SER A 125 26.01 -15.22 -0.48
CA SER A 125 24.77 -15.26 0.30
C SER A 125 23.78 -14.28 -0.30
N PHE A 126 22.57 -14.74 -0.60
CA PHE A 126 21.51 -13.90 -1.12
C PHE A 126 20.24 -14.09 -0.29
N PHE A 127 19.76 -12.99 0.26
CA PHE A 127 18.42 -12.89 0.82
C PHE A 127 17.51 -12.26 -0.23
N LEU A 128 16.67 -13.07 -0.88
CA LEU A 128 15.94 -12.63 -2.09
C LEU A 128 15.08 -11.39 -1.85
N ALA A 129 14.46 -11.27 -0.68
CA ALA A 129 13.64 -10.11 -0.32
C ALA A 129 14.43 -8.78 -0.18
N MET A 130 15.75 -8.81 0.04
CA MET A 130 16.55 -7.58 0.20
C MET A 130 17.66 -7.40 -0.83
N ASP A 131 18.24 -8.49 -1.33
CA ASP A 131 19.43 -8.48 -2.18
C ASP A 131 19.10 -8.50 -3.67
N THR A 132 17.84 -8.77 -4.04
CA THR A 132 17.40 -8.60 -5.42
C THR A 132 17.31 -7.12 -5.77
N LEU A 133 17.61 -6.81 -7.05
CA LEU A 133 17.43 -5.48 -7.63
C LEU A 133 15.98 -5.00 -7.41
N PRO A 134 15.71 -3.67 -7.44
CA PRO A 134 14.36 -3.17 -7.32
C PRO A 134 13.46 -3.88 -8.31
N LEU A 135 12.28 -4.32 -7.87
CA LEU A 135 11.27 -4.82 -8.79
C LEU A 135 11.00 -3.77 -9.86
N ASP A 136 10.84 -4.23 -11.10
CA ASP A 136 10.37 -3.37 -12.16
C ASP A 136 8.96 -2.86 -11.79
N PRO A 137 8.68 -1.57 -11.96
CA PRO A 137 7.39 -1.01 -11.57
C PRO A 137 6.27 -1.57 -12.46
N PRO A 138 5.05 -1.70 -11.92
CA PRO A 138 3.92 -2.24 -12.68
C PRO A 138 3.50 -1.28 -13.80
N GLU A 139 2.89 -1.83 -14.84
CA GLU A 139 2.26 -1.02 -15.87
C GLU A 139 1.02 -0.34 -15.29
N PHE A 140 0.79 0.92 -15.67
CA PHE A 140 -0.39 1.65 -15.21
C PHE A 140 -0.89 2.63 -16.26
N GLU A 141 -2.18 2.94 -16.22
CA GLU A 141 -2.83 3.93 -17.05
C GLU A 141 -3.51 4.98 -16.18
N ILE A 142 -3.55 6.22 -16.65
CA ILE A 142 -4.29 7.31 -16.02
C ILE A 142 -5.51 7.63 -16.87
N ILE A 143 -6.68 7.62 -16.26
CA ILE A 143 -7.96 7.94 -16.88
C ILE A 143 -8.50 9.19 -16.21
N ARG A 144 -8.79 10.21 -17.01
CA ARG A 144 -9.31 11.50 -16.52
C ARG A 144 -10.83 11.50 -16.59
N PHE A 145 -11.47 11.84 -15.48
CA PHE A 145 -12.91 12.13 -15.38
C PHE A 145 -13.14 13.63 -15.12
N THR A 146 -14.40 14.04 -15.04
CA THR A 146 -14.80 15.44 -14.84
C THR A 146 -14.44 15.97 -13.46
N ASP A 147 -14.45 15.11 -12.44
CA ASP A 147 -14.26 15.44 -11.03
C ASP A 147 -13.09 14.70 -10.36
N HIS A 148 -12.54 13.66 -11.01
CA HIS A 148 -11.48 12.83 -10.47
C HIS A 148 -10.52 12.28 -11.55
N VAL A 149 -9.42 11.67 -11.11
CA VAL A 149 -8.48 10.91 -11.94
C VAL A 149 -8.41 9.49 -11.40
N SER A 150 -8.61 8.50 -12.25
CA SER A 150 -8.44 7.08 -11.92
C SER A 150 -7.09 6.59 -12.41
N VAL A 151 -6.38 5.85 -11.57
CA VAL A 151 -5.12 5.19 -11.85
C VAL A 151 -5.39 3.70 -11.91
N ASN A 152 -5.34 3.11 -13.11
CA ASN A 152 -5.54 1.69 -13.30
C ASN A 152 -4.18 1.01 -13.36
N VAL A 153 -3.87 0.19 -12.37
CA VAL A 153 -2.61 -0.56 -12.29
C VAL A 153 -2.84 -1.97 -12.81
N LYS A 154 -2.02 -2.37 -13.76
CA LYS A 154 -2.02 -3.70 -14.37
C LYS A 154 -0.78 -4.46 -13.89
N PHE A 155 -1.01 -5.57 -13.21
CA PHE A 155 0.04 -6.52 -12.90
C PHE A 155 0.11 -7.55 -14.02
N GLN A 156 1.31 -7.79 -14.54
CA GLN A 156 1.51 -8.89 -15.46
C GLN A 156 1.29 -10.19 -14.67
N SER A 157 0.24 -10.94 -15.00
CA SER A 157 -0.31 -12.06 -14.22
C SER A 157 0.56 -13.32 -14.15
N VAL A 158 1.88 -13.20 -14.34
CA VAL A 158 2.77 -14.33 -14.19
C VAL A 158 3.13 -14.43 -12.72
N ALA A 159 2.15 -14.81 -11.89
CA ALA A 159 2.46 -15.26 -10.54
C ALA A 159 3.27 -16.55 -10.67
N PRO A 160 4.58 -16.57 -10.37
CA PRO A 160 5.21 -17.84 -10.12
C PRO A 160 4.67 -18.34 -8.78
N LYS A 161 4.72 -19.65 -8.56
CA LYS A 161 4.40 -20.31 -7.28
C LYS A 161 5.31 -19.87 -6.09
N ILE A 162 6.09 -18.81 -6.29
CA ILE A 162 7.15 -18.27 -5.42
C ILE A 162 6.57 -17.34 -4.35
N LEU A 163 5.47 -16.62 -4.61
CA LEU A 163 4.92 -15.70 -3.63
C LEU A 163 3.73 -16.31 -2.89
N ASN A 164 3.97 -16.75 -1.65
CA ASN A 164 2.88 -16.93 -0.68
C ASN A 164 2.29 -15.56 -0.30
N GLU A 165 1.02 -15.53 0.12
CA GLU A 165 0.29 -14.31 0.52
C GLU A 165 1.03 -13.47 1.59
N GLU A 166 1.82 -14.12 2.44
CA GLU A 166 2.65 -13.46 3.46
C GLU A 166 3.88 -12.76 2.87
N GLU A 167 4.45 -13.28 1.78
CA GLU A 167 5.65 -12.73 1.14
C GLU A 167 5.30 -11.56 0.20
N LEU A 168 4.07 -11.53 -0.30
CA LEU A 168 3.46 -10.39 -0.99
C LEU A 168 3.35 -9.16 -0.07
N GLN A 169 3.28 -9.32 1.26
CA GLN A 169 3.24 -8.18 2.18
C GLN A 169 4.50 -7.28 2.10
N PHE A 170 5.59 -7.76 1.50
CA PHE A 170 6.83 -6.98 1.37
C PHE A 170 6.82 -5.98 0.21
N TYR A 171 5.90 -6.08 -0.75
CA TYR A 171 5.86 -5.20 -1.93
C TYR A 171 4.55 -4.43 -2.03
N LEU A 172 4.34 -3.45 -1.15
CA LEU A 172 3.21 -2.53 -1.27
C LEU A 172 3.38 -1.64 -2.51
N ALA A 173 2.42 -1.71 -3.44
CA ALA A 173 2.34 -0.75 -4.53
C ALA A 173 2.00 0.63 -3.97
N LEU A 174 2.82 1.63 -4.27
CA LEU A 174 2.64 3.02 -3.88
C LEU A 174 2.33 3.86 -5.12
N ILE A 175 1.38 4.79 -4.96
CA ILE A 175 1.05 5.77 -5.99
C ILE A 175 1.56 7.13 -5.52
N GLU A 176 2.53 7.68 -6.24
CA GLU A 176 3.05 9.03 -6.03
C GLU A 176 2.36 9.99 -6.99
N GLU A 177 1.61 10.94 -6.43
CA GLU A 177 0.94 12.03 -7.13
C GLU A 177 1.77 13.31 -6.97
N GLN A 178 2.09 13.95 -8.09
CA GLN A 178 2.75 15.25 -8.13
C GLN A 178 1.81 16.28 -8.76
N SER A 179 1.43 17.30 -7.99
CA SER A 179 0.53 18.37 -8.44
C SER A 179 0.94 19.72 -7.83
N GLY A 180 1.11 20.75 -8.67
CA GLY A 180 1.44 22.10 -8.20
C GLY A 180 2.71 22.21 -7.35
N GLY A 181 3.70 21.32 -7.54
CA GLY A 181 4.92 21.25 -6.73
C GLY A 181 4.78 20.47 -5.40
N ILE A 182 3.60 19.91 -5.12
CA ILE A 182 3.34 19.08 -3.95
C ILE A 182 3.40 17.62 -4.37
N VAL A 183 4.10 16.79 -3.58
CA VAL A 183 4.18 15.34 -3.75
C VAL A 183 3.33 14.66 -2.67
N LYS A 184 2.32 13.90 -3.08
CA LYS A 184 1.49 13.08 -2.20
C LYS A 184 1.74 11.61 -2.50
N LYS A 185 1.82 10.80 -1.45
CA LYS A 185 1.99 9.34 -1.54
C LYS A 185 0.72 8.67 -1.05
N HIS A 186 0.17 7.82 -1.89
CA HIS A 186 -1.05 7.08 -1.63
C HIS A 186 -0.72 5.60 -1.49
N LYS A 187 -1.17 5.00 -0.39
CA LYS A 187 -1.08 3.56 -0.13
C LYS A 187 -2.47 2.93 -0.36
N PRO A 188 -2.71 2.28 -1.50
CA PRO A 188 -3.95 1.55 -1.74
C PRO A 188 -4.13 0.48 -0.67
N LYS A 189 -5.36 0.34 -0.16
CA LYS A 189 -5.72 -0.81 0.68
C LYS A 189 -5.99 -2.00 -0.22
N THR A 190 -4.94 -2.68 -0.67
CA THR A 190 -5.09 -3.96 -1.38
C THR A 190 -5.30 -5.07 -0.35
N ASN A 191 -6.41 -5.80 -0.46
CA ASN A 191 -6.65 -7.01 0.33
C ASN A 191 -5.72 -8.12 -0.20
N GLY A 192 -4.48 -8.17 0.31
CA GLY A 192 -3.57 -9.31 0.22
C GLY A 192 -2.99 -9.68 -1.16
N ASN A 193 -3.68 -9.41 -2.28
CA ASN A 193 -3.26 -9.86 -3.61
C ASN A 193 -2.70 -8.70 -4.45
N ILE A 194 -1.38 -8.64 -4.60
CA ILE A 194 -0.69 -7.75 -5.58
C ILE A 194 -0.70 -8.37 -6.99
N THR A 195 -1.35 -9.51 -7.15
CA THR A 195 -1.57 -10.19 -8.43
C THR A 195 -2.82 -9.69 -9.15
N GLU A 196 -3.71 -8.97 -8.46
CA GLU A 196 -4.95 -8.47 -9.04
C GLU A 196 -4.81 -7.01 -9.47
N ASN A 197 -5.18 -6.76 -10.72
CA ASN A 197 -5.29 -5.40 -11.25
C ASN A 197 -6.24 -4.59 -10.37
N PHE A 198 -5.82 -3.39 -9.97
CA PHE A 198 -6.67 -2.50 -9.17
C PHE A 198 -6.76 -1.11 -9.79
N SER A 199 -7.83 -0.41 -9.46
CA SER A 199 -8.03 1.00 -9.77
C SER A 199 -7.97 1.83 -8.50
N TYR A 200 -7.22 2.92 -8.52
CA TYR A 200 -7.16 3.88 -7.43
C TYR A 200 -7.67 5.25 -7.89
N VAL A 201 -8.57 5.86 -7.12
CA VAL A 201 -9.18 7.14 -7.45
C VAL A 201 -8.52 8.27 -6.67
N ILE A 202 -7.94 9.22 -7.39
CA ILE A 202 -7.46 10.49 -6.84
C ILE A 202 -8.59 11.52 -7.01
N ASN A 203 -9.13 11.98 -5.87
CA ASN A 203 -10.23 12.93 -5.81
C ASN A 203 -9.78 14.29 -5.27
N LYS A 204 -10.73 15.24 -5.18
CA LYS A 204 -10.50 16.61 -4.65
C LYS A 204 -9.38 17.33 -5.40
N LEU A 205 -9.48 17.27 -6.73
CA LEU A 205 -8.50 17.86 -7.63
C LEU A 205 -8.70 19.37 -7.73
N ILE A 206 -7.58 20.09 -7.82
CA ILE A 206 -7.51 21.52 -8.05
C ILE A 206 -7.67 21.76 -9.55
N PRO A 207 -8.66 22.57 -9.98
CA PRO A 207 -8.84 22.92 -11.38
C PRO A 207 -7.57 23.48 -12.04
N LYS A 208 -7.42 23.23 -13.34
CA LYS A 208 -6.32 23.72 -14.19
C LYS A 208 -4.91 23.33 -13.70
N THR A 209 -4.82 22.23 -12.94
CA THR A 209 -3.55 21.73 -12.40
C THR A 209 -3.11 20.48 -13.17
N ASN A 210 -1.81 20.38 -13.44
CA ASN A 210 -1.20 19.17 -13.99
C ASN A 210 -0.99 18.14 -12.89
N TYR A 211 -1.55 16.95 -13.10
CA TYR A 211 -1.40 15.79 -12.21
C TYR A 211 -0.50 14.78 -12.88
N CYS A 212 0.69 14.58 -12.30
CA CYS A 212 1.62 13.53 -12.71
C CYS A 212 1.60 12.39 -11.70
N VAL A 213 1.51 11.16 -12.18
CA VAL A 213 1.43 9.96 -11.34
C VAL A 213 2.60 9.04 -11.68
N SER A 214 3.24 8.50 -10.64
CA SER A 214 4.18 7.39 -10.72
C SER A 214 3.71 6.27 -9.80
N VAL A 215 3.72 5.03 -10.28
CA VAL A 215 3.44 3.83 -9.49
C VAL A 215 4.72 3.01 -9.32
N TYR A 216 5.00 2.54 -8.11
CA TYR A 216 6.18 1.71 -7.83
C TYR A 216 5.98 0.85 -6.58
N PHE A 217 6.79 -0.19 -6.42
CA PHE A 217 6.79 -1.00 -5.20
C PHE A 217 7.66 -0.35 -4.13
N GLU A 218 7.18 -0.25 -2.90
CA GLU A 218 7.96 0.25 -1.76
C GLU A 218 8.87 -0.87 -1.20
N PRO A 219 10.20 -0.83 -1.44
CA PRO A 219 11.13 -1.78 -0.83
C PRO A 219 11.38 -1.44 0.65
N LYS A 220 11.90 -2.41 1.41
CA LYS A 220 12.40 -2.17 2.78
C LYS A 220 13.56 -1.16 2.84
N ASP A 221 14.45 -1.19 1.85
CA ASP A 221 15.53 -0.21 1.72
C ASP A 221 15.12 0.92 0.75
N PRO A 222 14.85 2.15 1.24
CA PRO A 222 14.42 3.26 0.39
C PRO A 222 15.47 3.69 -0.64
N ARG A 223 16.74 3.28 -0.52
CA ARG A 223 17.78 3.56 -1.53
C ARG A 223 17.61 2.75 -2.81
N LYS A 224 16.87 1.65 -2.74
CA LYS A 224 16.61 0.73 -3.86
C LYS A 224 15.24 0.97 -4.50
N ILE A 225 14.68 2.18 -4.43
CA ILE A 225 13.40 2.48 -5.07
C ILE A 225 13.60 2.63 -6.58
N ASN A 226 12.85 1.86 -7.37
CA ASN A 226 12.74 2.03 -8.81
C ASN A 226 11.36 2.59 -9.16
N ARG A 227 11.33 3.87 -9.55
CA ARG A 227 10.08 4.57 -9.87
C ARG A 227 9.71 4.36 -11.33
N SER A 228 8.42 4.16 -11.60
CA SER A 228 7.95 4.23 -12.99
C SER A 228 8.07 5.65 -13.55
N PRO A 229 8.22 5.79 -14.88
CA PRO A 229 8.09 7.07 -15.55
C PRO A 229 6.77 7.75 -15.21
N LEU A 230 6.82 9.06 -14.99
CA LEU A 230 5.64 9.86 -14.68
C LEU A 230 4.68 9.89 -15.87
N LYS A 231 3.40 9.60 -15.63
CA LYS A 231 2.31 9.86 -16.58
C LYS A 231 1.53 11.07 -16.10
N CYS A 232 1.39 12.08 -16.95
CA CYS A 232 0.79 13.36 -16.59
C CYS A 232 -0.51 13.63 -17.36
N THR A 233 -1.48 14.25 -16.68
CA THR A 233 -2.71 14.77 -17.29
C THR A 233 -3.05 16.14 -16.73
N LEU A 234 -3.54 17.04 -17.58
CA LEU A 234 -4.12 18.30 -17.13
C LEU A 234 -5.56 18.05 -16.67
N PHE A 235 -5.86 18.42 -15.42
CA PHE A 235 -7.22 18.41 -14.92
C PHE A 235 -7.92 19.73 -15.27
N GLN A 236 -8.95 19.64 -16.10
CA GLN A 236 -9.86 20.74 -16.37
C GLN A 236 -11.25 20.25 -15.96
N PRO A 237 -11.92 20.88 -14.99
CA PRO A 237 -13.30 20.54 -14.71
C PRO A 237 -14.11 20.73 -15.99
N GLY A 238 -14.92 19.73 -16.33
CA GLY A 238 -15.92 19.89 -17.38
C GLY A 238 -16.77 21.10 -17.01
N TRP A 239 -16.79 22.11 -17.87
CA TRP A 239 -17.52 23.35 -17.62
C TRP A 239 -19.01 23.05 -17.76
N GLU A 240 -19.60 22.37 -16.78
CA GLU A 240 -21.03 22.49 -16.56
C GLU A 240 -21.23 23.83 -15.88
N SER A 241 -21.76 24.75 -16.66
CA SER A 241 -22.19 26.08 -16.24
C SER A 241 -22.82 26.01 -14.86
N GLU A 242 -22.15 26.68 -13.91
CA GLU A 242 -22.60 27.10 -12.59
C GLU A 242 -23.82 28.05 -12.71
N SER A 243 -24.86 27.63 -13.42
CA SER A 243 -26.04 28.45 -13.75
C SER A 243 -27.34 27.87 -13.23
N SER A 244 -27.36 26.64 -12.72
CA SER A 244 -28.59 26.03 -12.18
C SER A 244 -28.81 26.37 -10.71
N GLU A 245 -27.79 26.30 -9.84
CA GLU A 245 -27.96 26.59 -8.41
C GLU A 245 -28.14 28.08 -8.11
N SER A 246 -27.39 28.96 -8.80
CA SER A 246 -27.51 30.42 -8.64
C SER A 246 -28.89 30.94 -9.08
N ALA A 247 -29.43 30.43 -10.20
CA ALA A 247 -30.75 30.81 -10.70
C ALA A 247 -31.88 30.32 -9.78
N THR A 248 -31.73 29.14 -9.19
CA THR A 248 -32.73 28.57 -8.27
C THR A 248 -32.77 29.34 -6.94
N ILE A 249 -31.61 29.70 -6.39
CA ILE A 249 -31.52 30.49 -5.15
C ILE A 249 -31.99 31.94 -5.38
N GLY A 250 -31.61 32.55 -6.50
CA GLY A 250 -32.09 33.89 -6.89
C GLY A 250 -33.60 33.94 -7.12
N GLY A 251 -34.18 32.90 -7.70
CA GLY A 251 -35.63 32.75 -7.91
C GLY A 251 -36.42 32.61 -6.61
N ILE A 252 -35.89 31.88 -5.63
CA ILE A 252 -36.55 31.70 -4.32
C ILE A 252 -36.54 33.03 -3.54
N ILE A 253 -35.41 33.75 -3.52
CA ILE A 253 -35.29 35.04 -2.81
C ILE A 253 -36.23 36.09 -3.41
N THR A 254 -36.31 36.17 -4.74
CA THR A 254 -37.22 37.12 -5.42
C THR A 254 -38.69 36.78 -5.17
N LEU A 255 -39.07 35.50 -5.15
CA LEU A 255 -40.44 35.08 -4.81
C LEU A 255 -40.84 35.48 -3.38
N PHE A 256 -39.95 35.27 -2.40
CA PHE A 256 -40.20 35.67 -1.02
C PHE A 256 -40.31 37.19 -0.85
N LEU A 257 -39.49 37.97 -1.56
CA LEU A 257 -39.59 39.43 -1.54
C LEU A 257 -40.92 39.94 -2.14
N ILE A 258 -41.36 39.36 -3.25
CA ILE A 258 -42.66 39.71 -3.85
C ILE A 258 -43.80 39.38 -2.89
N ALA A 259 -43.79 38.18 -2.29
CA ALA A 259 -44.80 37.77 -1.32
C ALA A 259 -44.82 38.70 -0.08
N ALA A 260 -43.66 39.09 0.44
CA ALA A 260 -43.56 40.01 1.57
C ALA A 260 -44.16 41.38 1.24
N VAL A 261 -43.88 41.94 0.05
CA VAL A 261 -44.45 43.22 -0.39
C VAL A 261 -45.98 43.13 -0.52
N ILE A 262 -46.50 42.04 -1.07
CA ILE A 262 -47.95 41.83 -1.18
C ILE A 262 -48.60 41.71 0.20
N ILE A 263 -48.01 40.95 1.12
CA ILE A 263 -48.55 40.80 2.48
C ILE A 263 -48.51 42.14 3.23
N SER A 264 -47.40 42.88 3.15
CA SER A 264 -47.27 44.20 3.79
C SER A 264 -48.27 45.21 3.24
N THR A 265 -48.50 45.24 1.93
CA THR A 265 -49.50 46.14 1.32
C THR A 265 -50.92 45.77 1.73
N VAL A 266 -51.26 44.48 1.77
CA VAL A 266 -52.57 44.01 2.27
C VAL A 266 -52.76 44.35 3.76
N MET A 267 -51.72 44.20 4.59
CA MET A 267 -51.79 44.58 6.01
C MET A 267 -51.97 46.09 6.22
N MET A 268 -51.28 46.92 5.44
CA MET A 268 -51.46 48.38 5.47
C MET A 268 -52.86 48.79 5.01
N LEU A 269 -53.38 48.19 3.93
CA LEU A 269 -54.74 48.45 3.45
C LEU A 269 -55.82 48.01 4.47
N LYS A 270 -55.55 46.95 5.25
CA LYS A 270 -56.39 46.54 6.39
C LYS A 270 -56.35 47.56 7.54
N GLN A 271 -55.16 48.06 7.92
CA GLN A 271 -55.02 49.04 9.00
C GLN A 271 -55.66 50.39 8.67
N ILE A 272 -55.64 50.82 7.40
CA ILE A 272 -56.23 52.09 6.96
C ILE A 272 -57.74 51.95 6.68
N GLY A 273 -58.29 50.73 6.74
CA GLY A 273 -59.73 50.46 6.61
C GLY A 273 -60.26 50.40 5.17
N TYR A 274 -59.38 50.26 4.18
CA TYR A 274 -59.77 50.16 2.76
C TYR A 274 -60.27 48.76 2.35
N ILE A 275 -59.97 47.71 3.13
CA ILE A 275 -60.37 46.34 2.82
C ILE A 275 -61.08 45.72 4.03
N CYS A 276 -62.40 45.53 3.92
CA CYS A 276 -63.15 44.62 4.77
C CYS A 276 -63.03 43.21 4.19
N LEU A 277 -62.07 42.41 4.67
CA LEU A 277 -62.02 40.99 4.32
C LEU A 277 -63.22 40.30 4.99
N ARG A 278 -64.23 39.94 4.19
CA ARG A 278 -65.36 39.15 4.67
C ARG A 278 -64.84 37.77 5.08
N ASN A 279 -64.87 37.46 6.38
CA ASN A 279 -64.48 36.15 6.92
C ASN A 279 -65.49 35.03 6.62
N ASP A 280 -66.56 35.32 5.89
CA ASP A 280 -67.51 34.30 5.42
C ASP A 280 -66.99 33.68 4.13
N PHE A 281 -66.38 32.50 4.23
CA PHE A 281 -66.22 31.64 3.06
C PHE A 281 -67.60 31.36 2.45
N PRO A 282 -67.78 31.43 1.12
CA PRO A 282 -69.03 31.00 0.49
C PRO A 282 -69.25 29.52 0.82
N LYS A 283 -70.45 29.18 1.31
CA LYS A 283 -70.88 27.83 1.76
C LYS A 283 -70.76 26.71 0.70
N VAL A 284 -70.21 26.98 -0.48
CA VAL A 284 -70.08 26.01 -1.59
C VAL A 284 -68.75 25.24 -1.54
N LEU A 285 -67.81 25.61 -0.65
CA LEU A 285 -66.52 24.92 -0.47
C LEU A 285 -66.47 23.97 0.76
N VAL A 286 -67.62 23.65 1.37
CA VAL A 286 -67.71 22.74 2.54
C VAL A 286 -67.91 21.27 2.14
N LEU A 287 -67.79 20.91 0.85
CA LEU A 287 -67.79 19.51 0.42
C LEU A 287 -66.39 19.07 -0.02
N CYS A 288 -65.95 17.92 0.52
CA CYS A 288 -64.71 17.19 0.21
C CYS A 288 -63.43 17.50 0.99
N ILE A 289 -63.53 17.77 2.30
CA ILE A 289 -62.45 17.37 3.23
C ILE A 289 -63.07 16.66 4.45
N TYR A 290 -63.64 15.47 4.21
CA TYR A 290 -63.91 14.48 5.25
C TYR A 290 -63.32 13.14 4.80
N CYS A 291 -62.03 12.99 5.10
CA CYS A 291 -61.22 11.78 5.20
C CYS A 291 -59.78 12.32 5.16
N VAL A 292 -59.12 12.64 6.26
CA VAL A 292 -58.79 11.77 7.38
C VAL A 292 -58.53 12.65 8.62
N SER A 293 -59.22 12.33 9.70
CA SER A 293 -59.00 12.76 11.10
C SER A 293 -57.52 12.72 11.49
N THR A 294 -56.96 13.59 12.33
CA THR A 294 -57.31 13.74 13.76
C THR A 294 -56.54 14.91 14.41
N CYS A 295 -57.24 15.67 15.26
CA CYS A 295 -56.78 16.45 16.44
C CYS A 295 -55.63 17.46 16.33
N TYR A 296 -55.95 18.76 16.43
CA TYR A 296 -55.39 19.63 17.49
C TYR A 296 -56.42 20.68 17.93
N ARG A 297 -56.55 20.83 19.26
CA ARG A 297 -57.48 21.72 19.98
C ARG A 297 -57.19 23.19 19.72
N CYS A 298 -58.24 23.97 19.48
CA CYS A 298 -58.24 25.42 19.60
C CYS A 298 -58.18 25.86 21.07
N TRP A 299 -57.29 26.79 21.39
CA TRP A 299 -57.42 27.66 22.55
C TRP A 299 -57.54 29.09 22.05
N GLY A 300 -58.66 29.73 22.39
CA GLY A 300 -59.04 31.04 21.89
C GLY A 300 -58.42 32.17 22.70
N SER A 301 -58.38 33.36 22.09
CA SER A 301 -58.42 34.63 22.80
C SER A 301 -59.05 35.68 21.89
N ARG A 302 -59.95 36.43 22.52
CA ARG A 302 -60.86 37.46 22.02
C ARG A 302 -60.15 38.81 21.98
N CYS A 303 -60.48 39.69 21.04
CA CYS A 303 -60.34 41.14 21.22
C CYS A 303 -61.60 41.84 20.71
N GLU A 304 -62.13 42.73 21.54
CA GLU A 304 -63.05 43.82 21.21
C GLU A 304 -62.41 44.82 20.23
#